data_AF-A0A8C9B9E6-F1
#
_entry.id   AF-A0A8C9B9E6-F1
#
_cell.length_a   1.000
_cell.length_b   1.000
_cell.length_c   1.000
_cell.angle_alpha   90.00
_cell.angle_beta   90.00
_cell.angle_gamma   90.00
#
_symmetry.space_group_name_H-M   'P 1'
#
loop_
_entity.id
_entity.type
_entity.pdbx_description
1 polymer ?
#
loop_
_entity_poly.entity_id
_entity_poly.type
_entity_poly.pdbx_seq_one_letter_code
_entity_poly.pdbx_strand_id
1 'polypeptide(L)'
;MPMILGYWDIRGLGHAARLLPEYTDSNDVERKYTMGDAPDYDRNQWLSEKSKLGLDFPNLPYSIDAAHELTQSNAILRKHDLQRDRVLDVRLYMARTCYSSDCEKLKPAYLKETPEKMRLFSDFLGKRPWFAGSKLTYKVSAYMKSTHLPPGPPFLKIAICGEKEKRFSNKCTRIPGA
;
A
#
# COMPACT_ATOMS: atom_id res chain seq x y z
N MET A 1 24.32 -3.78 3.68
CA MET A 1 23.48 -2.74 4.31
C MET A 1 22.03 -3.16 4.11
N PRO A 2 21.16 -3.12 5.15
CA PRO A 2 19.75 -3.43 4.95
C PRO A 2 19.10 -2.40 4.04
N MET A 3 18.11 -2.81 3.25
CA MET A 3 17.35 -1.89 2.41
C MET A 3 16.46 -1.03 3.30
N ILE A 4 16.52 0.30 3.16
CA ILE A 4 15.63 1.21 3.89
C ILE A 4 14.40 1.49 3.03
N LEU A 5 13.22 1.16 3.52
CA LEU A 5 11.94 1.50 2.87
C LEU A 5 11.24 2.62 3.64
N GLY A 6 11.14 3.80 3.02
CA GLY A 6 10.46 4.95 3.61
C GLY A 6 9.03 5.11 3.11
N TYR A 7 8.06 5.13 4.02
CA TYR A 7 6.67 5.45 3.69
C TYR A 7 5.89 5.99 4.89
N TRP A 8 4.70 6.53 4.65
CA TRP A 8 3.75 6.84 5.72
C TRP A 8 3.38 5.58 6.52
N ASP A 9 3.07 5.72 7.81
CA ASP A 9 2.57 4.64 8.68
C ASP A 9 1.11 4.28 8.37
N ILE A 10 0.86 3.98 7.10
CA ILE A 10 -0.38 3.48 6.55
C ILE A 10 -0.01 2.42 5.51
N ARG A 11 -0.98 1.59 5.11
CA ARG A 11 -0.76 0.61 4.04
C ARG A 11 -0.37 1.31 2.72
N GLY A 12 -1.27 2.10 2.14
CA GLY A 12 -1.01 2.99 1.00
C GLY A 12 -0.12 2.42 -0.11
N LEU A 13 0.56 3.31 -0.84
CA LEU A 13 1.46 2.98 -1.95
C LEU A 13 2.62 2.05 -1.55
N GLY A 14 3.09 2.16 -0.30
CA GLY A 14 4.19 1.37 0.23
C GLY A 14 3.85 -0.10 0.52
N HIS A 15 2.58 -0.49 0.60
CA HIS A 15 2.21 -1.87 0.99
C HIS A 15 2.83 -2.95 0.10
N ALA A 16 2.84 -2.77 -1.22
CA ALA A 16 3.46 -3.75 -2.12
C ALA A 16 4.99 -3.80 -1.96
N ALA A 17 5.62 -2.67 -1.65
CA ALA A 17 7.07 -2.62 -1.42
C ALA A 17 7.46 -3.29 -0.10
N ARG A 18 6.62 -3.23 0.95
CA ARG A 18 6.84 -3.97 2.22
C ARG A 18 6.80 -5.48 2.06
N LEU A 19 6.17 -6.00 1.00
CA LEU A 19 6.16 -7.43 0.70
C LEU A 19 7.43 -7.89 -0.04
N LEU A 20 8.24 -6.97 -0.59
CA LEU A 20 9.45 -7.30 -1.33
C LEU A 20 10.52 -7.99 -0.47
N PRO A 21 10.87 -7.50 0.73
CA PRO A 21 11.85 -8.15 1.60
C PRO A 21 11.43 -9.58 1.93
N GLU A 22 10.15 -9.76 2.28
CA GLU A 22 9.55 -11.06 2.56
C GLU A 22 9.57 -12.01 1.34
N TYR A 23 9.42 -11.46 0.15
CA TYR A 23 9.48 -12.23 -1.10
C TYR A 23 10.91 -12.62 -1.50
N THR A 24 11.86 -11.71 -1.28
CA THR A 24 13.26 -11.86 -1.73
C THR A 24 14.19 -12.39 -0.64
N ASP A 25 13.69 -12.62 0.56
CA ASP A 25 14.48 -12.96 1.76
C ASP A 25 15.58 -11.94 2.08
N SER A 26 15.28 -10.67 1.80
CA SER A 26 16.19 -9.55 2.05
C SER A 26 15.92 -8.93 3.41
N ASN A 27 16.97 -8.44 4.08
CA ASN A 27 16.81 -7.62 5.28
C ASN A 27 16.40 -6.19 4.90
N ASP A 28 15.35 -5.68 5.54
CA ASP A 28 14.92 -4.30 5.40
C ASP A 28 14.73 -3.59 6.74
N VAL A 29 14.76 -2.27 6.67
CA VAL A 29 14.40 -1.37 7.76
C VAL A 29 13.32 -0.43 7.25
N GLU A 30 12.15 -0.49 7.87
CA GLU A 30 11.06 0.41 7.51
C GLU A 30 11.18 1.75 8.26
N ARG A 31 11.27 2.85 7.50
CA ARG A 31 11.14 4.20 8.04
C ARG A 31 9.71 4.69 7.88
N LYS A 32 9.00 4.72 9.00
CA LYS A 32 7.59 5.11 9.07
C LYS A 32 7.45 6.57 9.43
N TYR A 33 6.78 7.32 8.57
CA TYR A 33 6.41 8.70 8.83
C TYR A 33 4.98 8.74 9.37
N THR A 34 4.78 9.37 10.52
CA THR A 34 3.44 9.59 11.08
C THR A 34 2.93 10.94 10.59
N MET A 35 1.69 10.96 10.09
CA MET A 35 0.98 12.21 9.83
C MET A 35 0.23 12.61 11.10
N GLY A 36 0.26 13.89 11.44
CA GLY A 36 -0.46 14.43 12.59
C GLY A 36 -1.98 14.25 12.46
N ASP A 37 -2.68 14.48 13.58
CA ASP A 37 -4.12 14.35 13.65
C ASP A 37 -4.85 15.45 12.86
N ALA A 38 -6.14 15.21 12.59
CA ALA A 38 -7.03 16.21 12.02
C ALA A 38 -7.22 17.39 12.99
N PRO A 39 -7.50 18.61 12.48
CA PRO A 39 -7.64 18.96 11.06
C PRO A 39 -6.32 19.32 10.37
N ASP A 40 -5.23 19.46 11.11
CA ASP A 40 -3.98 20.03 10.62
C ASP A 40 -3.18 19.05 9.76
N TYR A 41 -3.30 17.74 10.03
CA TYR A 41 -2.63 16.67 9.29
C TYR A 41 -1.14 16.93 9.09
N ASP A 42 -0.44 17.23 10.18
CA ASP A 42 0.97 17.65 10.15
C ASP A 42 1.86 16.62 9.43
N ARG A 43 2.76 17.11 8.57
CA ARG A 43 3.67 16.30 7.74
C ARG A 43 5.13 16.58 8.03
N ASN A 44 5.44 17.33 9.08
CA ASN A 44 6.78 17.84 9.35
C ASN A 44 7.82 16.73 9.53
N GLN A 45 7.45 15.55 10.05
CA GLN A 45 8.36 14.40 10.12
C GLN A 45 8.96 14.07 8.75
N TRP A 46 8.13 14.01 7.70
CA TRP A 46 8.61 13.79 6.34
C TRP A 46 9.28 15.03 5.76
N LEU A 47 8.63 16.20 5.89
CA LEU A 47 9.09 17.43 5.23
C LEU A 47 10.47 17.88 5.72
N SER A 48 10.79 17.65 7.01
CA SER A 48 12.08 18.01 7.60
C SER A 48 13.24 17.09 7.20
N GLU A 49 12.94 15.89 6.68
CA GLU A 49 13.92 14.91 6.21
C GLU A 49 14.01 14.83 4.69
N LYS A 50 12.94 15.18 3.97
CA LYS A 50 12.79 15.04 2.52
C LYS A 50 14.01 15.53 1.73
N SER A 51 14.57 16.68 2.08
CA SER A 51 15.72 17.29 1.39
C SER A 51 17.08 16.73 1.83
N LYS A 52 17.15 15.97 2.92
CA LYS A 52 18.39 15.44 3.50
C LYS A 52 18.73 14.03 3.02
N LEU A 53 17.82 13.39 2.28
CA LEU A 53 17.93 11.98 1.88
C LEU A 53 18.68 11.75 0.57
N GLY A 54 19.16 12.79 -0.11
CA GLY A 54 19.93 12.64 -1.36
C GLY A 54 19.13 12.24 -2.60
N LEU A 55 17.83 11.92 -2.46
CA LEU A 55 16.97 11.46 -3.55
C LEU A 55 16.87 12.47 -4.70
N ASP A 56 17.09 12.02 -5.95
CA ASP A 56 16.94 12.86 -7.15
C ASP A 56 15.55 13.50 -7.27
N PHE A 57 14.52 12.70 -6.96
CA PHE A 57 13.12 13.12 -6.98
C PHE A 57 12.46 12.74 -5.64
N PRO A 58 12.60 13.57 -4.59
CA PRO A 58 12.15 13.20 -3.25
C PRO A 58 10.65 12.97 -3.17
N ASN A 59 10.25 11.71 -2.96
CA ASN A 59 8.86 11.28 -2.92
C ASN A 59 8.69 10.02 -2.05
N LEU A 60 7.44 9.70 -1.68
CA LEU A 60 7.08 8.50 -0.93
C LEU A 60 6.21 7.56 -1.80
N PRO A 61 6.47 6.24 -1.82
CA PRO A 61 7.56 5.55 -1.12
C PRO A 61 8.93 5.76 -1.79
N TYR A 62 9.98 5.61 -0.98
CA TYR A 62 11.36 5.51 -1.44
C TYR A 62 12.04 4.24 -0.91
N SER A 63 13.06 3.75 -1.61
CA SER A 63 13.91 2.64 -1.20
C SER A 63 15.37 3.07 -1.35
N ILE A 64 16.17 2.91 -0.31
CA ILE A 64 17.61 3.19 -0.31
C ILE A 64 18.34 1.91 0.05
N ASP A 65 19.28 1.49 -0.79
CA ASP A 65 20.24 0.44 -0.48
C ASP A 65 21.66 0.87 -0.83
N ALA A 66 22.63 -0.05 -0.69
CA ALA A 66 24.04 0.27 -0.91
C ALA A 66 24.38 0.71 -2.35
N ALA A 67 23.51 0.42 -3.32
CA ALA A 67 23.79 0.67 -4.73
C ALA A 67 22.79 1.64 -5.39
N HIS A 68 21.60 1.82 -4.83
CA HIS A 68 20.53 2.58 -5.46
C HIS A 68 19.69 3.37 -4.47
N GLU A 69 19.29 4.54 -4.91
CA GLU A 69 18.31 5.40 -4.26
C GLU A 69 17.11 5.54 -5.21
N LEU A 70 16.00 4.87 -4.90
CA LEU A 70 14.84 4.82 -5.77
C LEU A 70 13.63 5.48 -5.13
N THR A 71 12.91 6.26 -5.93
CA THR A 71 11.55 6.72 -5.62
C THR A 71 10.56 6.17 -6.64
N GLN A 72 9.25 6.37 -6.42
CA GLN A 72 8.15 5.76 -7.19
C GLN A 72 7.95 4.26 -6.90
N SER A 73 6.74 3.91 -6.45
CA SER A 73 6.38 2.53 -6.07
C SER A 73 6.61 1.51 -7.20
N ASN A 74 6.34 1.87 -8.44
CA ASN A 74 6.55 0.97 -9.59
C ASN A 74 8.03 0.76 -9.91
N ALA A 75 8.88 1.78 -9.75
CA ALA A 75 10.32 1.62 -9.98
C ALA A 75 10.94 0.69 -8.94
N ILE A 76 10.54 0.86 -7.67
CA ILE A 76 10.94 -0.02 -6.57
C ILE A 76 10.52 -1.46 -6.85
N LEU A 77 9.28 -1.69 -7.33
CA LEU A 77 8.80 -3.04 -7.67
C LEU A 77 9.50 -3.64 -8.91
N ARG A 78 9.75 -2.83 -9.94
CA ARG A 78 10.40 -3.28 -11.19
C ARG A 78 11.82 -3.76 -10.98
N LYS A 79 12.55 -3.17 -10.03
CA LYS A 79 13.88 -3.65 -9.64
C LYS A 79 13.89 -5.13 -9.22
N HIS A 80 12.77 -5.64 -8.74
CA HIS A 80 12.60 -7.05 -8.34
C HIS A 80 11.74 -7.84 -9.33
N ASP A 81 11.70 -7.43 -10.59
CA ASP A 81 10.94 -8.06 -11.68
C ASP A 81 9.41 -8.15 -11.44
N LEU A 82 8.87 -7.35 -10.53
CA LEU A 82 7.43 -7.30 -10.25
C LEU A 82 6.76 -6.22 -11.11
N GLN A 83 6.30 -6.59 -12.31
CA GLN A 83 5.52 -5.69 -13.16
C GLN A 83 4.06 -5.58 -12.68
N ARG A 84 3.56 -4.35 -12.45
CA ARG A 84 2.21 -4.10 -11.90
C ARG A 84 1.39 -3.05 -12.67
N ASP A 85 1.74 -2.77 -13.92
CA ASP A 85 1.18 -1.64 -14.67
C ASP A 85 -0.36 -1.65 -14.74
N ARG A 86 -0.99 -2.82 -14.89
CA ARG A 86 -2.47 -2.96 -14.93
C ARG A 86 -3.18 -2.75 -13.59
N VAL A 87 -2.47 -2.85 -12.46
CA VAL A 87 -3.06 -2.64 -11.13
C VAL A 87 -3.11 -1.15 -10.78
N LEU A 88 -2.27 -0.33 -11.42
CA LEU A 88 -2.18 1.10 -11.13
C LEU A 88 -3.50 1.82 -11.39
N ASP A 89 -4.16 1.56 -12.52
CA ASP A 89 -5.40 2.26 -12.90
C ASP A 89 -6.55 1.93 -11.94
N VAL A 90 -6.71 0.65 -11.59
CA VAL A 90 -7.74 0.19 -10.64
C VAL A 90 -7.48 0.80 -9.26
N ARG A 91 -6.22 0.87 -8.86
CA ARG A 91 -5.80 1.48 -7.60
C ARG A 91 -6.05 2.98 -7.56
N LEU A 92 -5.71 3.70 -8.63
CA LEU A 92 -5.94 5.13 -8.75
C LEU A 92 -7.43 5.45 -8.79
N TYR A 93 -8.24 4.62 -9.46
CA TYR A 93 -9.69 4.75 -9.46
C TYR A 93 -10.27 4.65 -8.05
N MET A 94 -9.86 3.63 -7.28
CA MET A 94 -10.25 3.49 -5.87
C MET A 94 -9.81 4.71 -5.04
N ALA A 95 -8.56 5.15 -5.18
CA ALA A 95 -8.05 6.30 -4.45
C ALA A 95 -8.84 7.58 -4.76
N ARG A 96 -9.16 7.83 -6.04
CA ARG A 96 -9.95 8.99 -6.46
C ARG A 96 -11.35 8.97 -5.85
N THR A 97 -12.02 7.82 -5.85
CA THR A 97 -13.34 7.68 -5.21
C THR A 97 -13.25 7.95 -3.71
N CYS A 98 -12.30 7.34 -3.00
CA CYS A 98 -12.18 7.46 -1.55
C CYS A 98 -11.73 8.84 -1.08
N TYR A 99 -10.92 9.56 -1.87
CA TYR A 99 -10.43 10.88 -1.49
C TYR A 99 -11.32 12.04 -1.92
N SER A 100 -12.29 11.80 -2.81
CA SER A 100 -13.27 12.77 -3.26
C SER A 100 -14.18 13.25 -2.12
N SER A 101 -14.54 14.53 -2.14
CA SER A 101 -15.59 15.09 -1.29
C SER A 101 -16.96 14.43 -1.53
N ASP A 102 -17.19 13.93 -2.74
CA ASP A 102 -18.43 13.25 -3.14
C ASP A 102 -18.35 11.72 -3.00
N CYS A 103 -17.49 11.18 -2.11
CA CYS A 103 -17.28 9.73 -1.99
C CYS A 103 -18.59 8.95 -1.85
N GLU A 104 -19.52 9.39 -1.00
CA GLU A 104 -20.82 8.73 -0.80
C GLU A 104 -21.67 8.66 -2.07
N LYS A 105 -21.58 9.67 -2.95
CA LYS A 105 -22.30 9.68 -4.23
C LYS A 105 -21.61 8.80 -5.28
N LEU A 106 -20.28 8.73 -5.25
CA LEU A 106 -19.47 7.96 -6.21
C LEU A 106 -19.39 6.48 -5.86
N LYS A 107 -19.52 6.13 -4.58
CA LYS A 107 -19.40 4.76 -4.06
C LYS A 107 -20.37 3.77 -4.72
N PRO A 108 -21.67 4.06 -4.91
CA PRO A 108 -22.57 3.13 -5.61
C PRO A 108 -22.11 2.79 -7.03
N ALA A 109 -21.66 3.78 -7.80
CA ALA A 109 -21.14 3.56 -9.15
C ALA A 109 -19.86 2.72 -9.14
N TYR A 110 -18.91 3.06 -8.25
CA TYR A 110 -17.69 2.29 -8.04
C TYR A 110 -17.99 0.82 -7.72
N LEU A 111 -18.93 0.56 -6.79
CA LEU A 111 -19.32 -0.79 -6.40
C LEU A 111 -20.02 -1.55 -7.53
N LYS A 112 -20.78 -0.87 -8.38
CA LYS A 112 -21.43 -1.47 -9.57
C LYS A 112 -20.40 -1.91 -10.63
N GLU A 113 -19.35 -1.13 -10.84
CA GLU A 113 -18.28 -1.45 -11.81
C GLU A 113 -17.24 -2.46 -11.29
N THR A 114 -17.13 -2.59 -9.97
CA THR A 114 -16.10 -3.43 -9.33
C THR A 114 -16.16 -4.90 -9.78
N PRO A 115 -17.33 -5.58 -9.83
CA PRO A 115 -17.42 -6.96 -10.28
C PRO A 115 -16.84 -7.19 -11.67
N GLU A 116 -17.09 -6.28 -12.62
CA GLU A 116 -16.57 -6.41 -13.98
C GLU A 116 -15.04 -6.26 -14.02
N LYS A 117 -14.50 -5.27 -13.31
CA LYS A 117 -13.04 -5.11 -13.17
C LYS A 117 -12.40 -6.33 -12.51
N MET A 118 -13.03 -6.89 -11.48
CA MET A 118 -12.56 -8.11 -10.80
C MET A 118 -12.66 -9.35 -11.70
N ARG A 119 -13.68 -9.43 -12.56
CA ARG A 119 -13.80 -10.50 -13.57
C ARG A 119 -12.59 -10.51 -14.50
N LEU A 120 -12.13 -9.35 -14.98
CA LEU A 120 -10.92 -9.28 -15.83
C LEU A 120 -9.67 -9.85 -15.13
N PHE A 121 -9.53 -9.60 -13.83
CA PHE A 121 -8.44 -10.20 -13.04
C PHE A 121 -8.62 -11.70 -12.85
N SER A 122 -9.85 -12.16 -12.59
CA SER A 122 -10.19 -13.58 -12.46
C SER A 122 -9.91 -14.34 -13.76
N ASP A 123 -10.38 -13.82 -14.90
CA ASP A 123 -10.19 -14.40 -16.22
C ASP A 123 -8.71 -14.46 -16.58
N PHE A 124 -7.95 -13.40 -16.24
CA PHE A 124 -6.51 -13.42 -16.40
C PHE A 124 -5.88 -14.51 -15.52
N LEU A 125 -6.14 -14.54 -14.21
CA LEU A 125 -5.56 -15.56 -13.32
C LEU A 125 -5.86 -16.98 -13.82
N GLY A 126 -7.10 -17.25 -14.22
CA GLY A 126 -7.55 -18.53 -14.74
C GLY A 126 -7.29 -19.65 -13.74
N LYS A 127 -6.58 -20.69 -14.16
CA LYS A 127 -6.20 -21.84 -13.30
C LYS A 127 -4.83 -21.67 -12.65
N ARG A 128 -4.16 -20.52 -12.84
CA ARG A 128 -2.81 -20.31 -12.31
C ARG A 128 -2.87 -20.09 -10.80
N PRO A 129 -1.94 -20.65 -10.02
CA PRO A 129 -1.91 -20.40 -8.58
C PRO A 129 -1.55 -18.94 -8.27
N TRP A 130 -0.79 -18.26 -9.15
CA TRP A 130 -0.43 -16.84 -9.00
C TRP A 130 -0.49 -16.08 -10.33
N PHE A 131 -0.66 -14.76 -10.27
CA PHE A 131 -0.67 -13.88 -11.45
C PHE A 131 0.63 -13.98 -12.28
N ALA A 132 1.75 -14.23 -11.62
CA ALA A 132 3.07 -14.43 -12.22
C ALA A 132 3.44 -15.91 -12.43
N GLY A 133 2.48 -16.85 -12.32
CA GLY A 133 2.71 -18.29 -12.54
C GLY A 133 2.77 -19.10 -11.24
N SER A 134 3.85 -19.84 -11.00
CA SER A 134 3.94 -20.89 -9.95
C SER A 134 4.64 -20.46 -8.66
N LYS A 135 5.25 -19.28 -8.60
CA LYS A 135 6.13 -18.88 -7.50
C LYS A 135 5.52 -17.73 -6.67
N LEU A 136 5.06 -18.05 -5.47
CA LEU A 136 4.93 -17.11 -4.36
C LEU A 136 5.52 -17.76 -3.11
N THR A 137 6.25 -17.00 -2.31
CA THR A 137 6.90 -17.51 -1.11
C THR A 137 5.92 -17.55 0.07
N TYR A 138 5.99 -18.63 0.88
CA TYR A 138 5.24 -18.78 2.13
C TYR A 138 5.38 -17.57 3.07
N LYS A 139 6.53 -16.87 3.01
CA LYS A 139 6.83 -15.65 3.77
C LYS A 139 5.87 -14.50 3.49
N VAL A 140 5.43 -14.30 2.24
CA VAL A 140 4.41 -13.29 1.92
C VAL A 140 3.09 -13.61 2.63
N SER A 141 2.70 -14.89 2.68
CA SER A 141 1.49 -15.31 3.42
C SER A 141 1.63 -15.09 4.93
N ALA A 142 2.80 -15.37 5.49
CA ALA A 142 3.10 -15.14 6.91
C ALA A 142 3.06 -13.64 7.26
N TYR A 143 3.68 -12.78 6.44
CA TYR A 143 3.65 -11.33 6.62
C TYR A 143 2.22 -10.78 6.62
N MET A 144 1.37 -11.24 5.69
CA MET A 144 -0.04 -10.81 5.60
C MET A 144 -0.87 -11.18 6.84
N LYS A 145 -0.40 -12.13 7.66
CA LYS A 145 -1.00 -12.54 8.92
C LYS A 145 -0.28 -11.96 10.15
N SER A 146 0.83 -11.25 9.94
CA SER A 146 1.69 -10.74 11.01
C SER A 146 1.19 -9.42 11.59
N THR A 147 1.69 -9.09 12.78
CA THR A 147 1.49 -7.78 13.43
C THR A 147 2.31 -6.65 12.79
N HIS A 148 3.27 -6.98 11.91
CA HIS A 148 4.06 -6.01 11.17
C HIS A 148 3.27 -5.35 10.02
N LEU A 149 2.19 -6.00 9.56
CA LEU A 149 1.27 -5.41 8.60
C LEU A 149 0.58 -4.18 9.24
N PRO A 150 0.72 -2.96 8.69
CA PRO A 150 0.10 -1.78 9.27
C PRO A 150 -1.42 -1.98 9.45
N PRO A 151 -1.97 -1.76 10.66
CA PRO A 151 -3.40 -1.85 10.89
C PRO A 151 -4.14 -0.74 10.14
N GLY A 152 -5.37 -1.00 9.72
CA GLY A 152 -6.22 0.00 9.04
C GLY A 152 -6.28 -0.13 7.50
N PRO A 153 -7.14 0.67 6.86
CA PRO A 153 -7.43 0.53 5.44
C PRO A 153 -6.26 0.98 4.54
N PRO A 154 -6.26 0.57 3.26
CA PRO A 154 -5.26 1.00 2.26
C PRO A 154 -5.08 2.52 2.16
N PHE A 155 -6.15 3.28 2.36
CA PHE A 155 -6.18 4.74 2.31
C PHE A 155 -6.90 5.26 3.55
N LEU A 156 -6.38 6.34 4.14
CA LEU A 156 -6.93 6.93 5.36
C LEU A 156 -8.41 7.31 5.22
N LYS A 157 -8.82 7.79 4.03
CA LYS A 157 -10.22 8.18 3.78
C LYS A 157 -11.18 7.03 3.42
N ILE A 158 -10.69 5.80 3.20
CA ILE A 158 -11.59 4.64 3.08
C ILE A 158 -12.38 4.46 4.39
N ALA A 159 -11.77 4.73 5.54
CA ALA A 159 -12.47 4.68 6.84
C ALA A 159 -13.63 5.70 6.91
N ILE A 160 -13.47 6.87 6.30
CA ILE A 160 -14.46 7.96 6.33
C ILE A 160 -15.64 7.70 5.39
N CYS A 161 -15.42 7.01 4.26
CA CYS A 161 -16.48 6.61 3.32
C CYS A 161 -17.21 5.31 3.74
N GLY A 162 -16.83 4.73 4.89
CA GLY A 162 -17.46 3.57 5.50
C GLY A 162 -18.23 3.91 6.76
N GLU A 163 -17.74 4.86 7.56
CA GLU A 163 -18.37 5.27 8.82
C GLU A 163 -18.18 6.77 9.05
N LYS A 164 -19.26 7.43 9.49
CA LYS A 164 -19.18 8.75 10.11
C LYS A 164 -18.20 8.66 11.28
N GLU A 165 -16.99 9.16 11.06
CA GLU A 165 -16.05 9.65 12.06
C GLU A 165 -15.90 8.81 13.34
N LYS A 166 -15.92 7.47 13.24
CA LYS A 166 -15.56 6.60 14.38
C LYS A 166 -14.10 6.16 14.26
N ARG A 167 -13.27 7.01 14.88
CA ARG A 167 -12.00 6.70 15.56
C ARG A 167 -11.76 5.19 15.73
N PHE A 168 -10.82 4.62 14.97
CA PHE A 168 -10.29 3.30 15.30
C PHE A 168 -9.34 3.43 16.49
N SER A 169 -9.92 3.32 17.69
CA SER A 169 -9.22 2.81 18.87
C SER A 169 -8.84 1.35 18.62
N ASN A 170 -7.63 0.97 19.06
CA ASN A 170 -6.98 -0.34 18.92
C ASN A 170 -7.77 -1.53 19.53
N LYS A 171 -8.95 -1.85 18.98
CA LYS A 171 -9.71 -3.07 19.32
C LYS A 171 -10.41 -3.62 18.08
N CYS A 172 -9.65 -4.26 17.18
CA CYS A 172 -10.24 -5.26 16.30
C CYS A 172 -10.34 -6.58 17.08
N THR A 173 -11.47 -6.77 17.76
CA THR A 173 -11.97 -8.07 18.18
C THR A 173 -12.20 -8.96 16.95
N ARG A 174 -11.81 -10.23 17.08
CA ARG A 174 -12.13 -11.34 16.17
C ARG A 174 -13.56 -11.24 15.65
N ILE A 175 -13.75 -11.41 14.34
CA ILE A 175 -15.02 -11.88 13.78
C ILE A 175 -15.01 -13.41 13.93
N PRO A 176 -15.97 -14.02 14.66
CA PRO A 176 -16.10 -15.46 14.71
C PRO A 176 -16.89 -15.98 13.50
N GLY A 177 -16.38 -17.03 12.86
CA GLY A 177 -17.12 -17.88 11.92
C GLY A 177 -17.04 -17.50 10.45
N ALA A 178 -15.99 -17.99 9.77
CA ALA A 178 -15.98 -18.47 8.38
C ALA A 178 -14.69 -19.28 8.17
#